data_AF-A0A1W6ZM90-F1
#
_entry.id   AF-A0A1W6ZM90-F1
#
_cell.length_a   1.000
_cell.length_b   1.000
_cell.length_c   1.000
_cell.angle_alpha   90.00
_cell.angle_beta   90.00
_cell.angle_gamma   90.00
#
_symmetry.space_group_name_H-M   'P 1'
#
loop_
_entity.id
_entity.type
_entity.pdbx_description
1 polymer ?
#
loop_
_entity_poly.entity_id
_entity_poly.type
_entity_poly.pdbx_seq_one_letter_code
_entity_poly.pdbx_strand_id
1 'polypeptide(L)'
;MKRSIVFVLMFLGWHAPAYADCGVMPWSIPYLGSNTSTSMSVSSGEVCQIDTGAGGTNIITSVVISAPATNGSASTNGADVVMYQSQPGYTGPDNFTFTITGSGPGGSGSSSIAVSVTVQ
;
A
#
# COMPACT_ATOMS: atom_id res chain seq x y z
N MET A 1 -37.75 36.79 25.47
CA MET A 1 -37.27 36.34 24.14
C MET A 1 -35.81 35.92 24.25
N LYS A 2 -35.42 34.89 23.48
CA LYS A 2 -34.09 34.28 23.29
C LYS A 2 -33.62 33.25 24.34
N ARG A 3 -34.03 32.00 24.10
CA ARG A 3 -33.38 30.77 24.60
C ARG A 3 -32.19 30.47 23.70
N SER A 4 -30.98 30.55 24.23
CA SER A 4 -29.76 30.17 23.51
C SER A 4 -29.67 28.65 23.43
N ILE A 5 -29.84 28.11 22.23
CA ILE A 5 -29.57 26.71 21.90
C ILE A 5 -28.08 26.62 21.62
N VAL A 6 -27.34 25.93 22.50
CA VAL A 6 -25.96 25.52 22.24
C VAL A 6 -26.03 24.39 21.21
N PHE A 7 -25.70 24.71 19.96
CA PHE A 7 -25.45 23.70 18.93
C PHE A 7 -24.12 23.01 19.25
N VAL A 8 -24.20 21.83 19.86
CA VAL A 8 -23.09 20.88 19.86
C VAL A 8 -22.92 20.43 18.41
N LEU A 9 -21.95 21.01 17.71
CA LEU A 9 -21.46 20.46 16.45
C LEU A 9 -20.80 19.11 16.77
N MET A 10 -21.58 18.05 16.63
CA MET A 10 -21.07 16.70 16.43
C MET A 10 -20.28 16.75 15.11
N PHE A 11 -18.97 17.00 15.19
CA PHE A 11 -18.07 16.56 14.15
C PHE A 11 -18.16 15.04 14.15
N LEU A 12 -19.03 14.48 13.31
CA LEU A 12 -18.81 13.17 12.72
C LEU A 12 -17.51 13.31 11.94
N GLY A 13 -16.40 13.22 12.68
CA GLY A 13 -15.07 13.17 12.11
C GLY A 13 -15.09 11.98 11.18
N TRP A 14 -15.12 12.28 9.89
CA TRP A 14 -14.59 11.38 8.88
C TRP A 14 -13.10 11.21 9.21
N HIS A 15 -12.83 10.36 10.19
CA HIS A 15 -11.49 9.85 10.41
C HIS A 15 -11.29 8.87 9.27
N ALA A 16 -10.64 9.31 8.20
CA ALA A 16 -10.00 8.38 7.31
C ALA A 16 -9.11 7.48 8.21
N PRO A 17 -9.20 6.15 8.10
CA PRO A 17 -8.28 5.29 8.83
C PRO A 17 -6.85 5.76 8.50
N ALA A 18 -6.07 6.05 9.55
CA ALA A 18 -4.69 6.43 9.37
C ALA A 18 -3.90 5.16 9.01
N TYR A 19 -3.70 4.93 7.72
CA TYR A 19 -2.85 3.85 7.24
C TYR A 19 -1.38 4.17 7.53
N ALA A 20 -0.63 3.20 8.04
CA ALA A 20 0.81 3.36 8.18
C ALA A 20 1.44 3.38 6.78
N ASP A 21 2.24 4.40 6.45
CA ASP A 21 3.10 4.36 5.27
C ASP A 21 4.25 3.41 5.56
N CYS A 22 4.29 2.30 4.85
CA CYS A 22 5.24 1.26 5.10
C CYS A 22 6.52 1.54 4.36
N GLY A 23 7.56 1.82 5.14
CA GLY A 23 8.93 1.78 4.67
C GLY A 23 9.25 0.39 4.12
N VAL A 24 9.27 0.30 2.80
CA VAL A 24 9.66 -0.87 2.01
C VAL A 24 11.12 -0.71 1.63
N MET A 25 11.93 -1.75 1.81
CA MET A 25 13.37 -1.70 1.56
C MET A 25 13.89 -2.96 0.83
N PRO A 26 14.76 -2.78 -0.18
CA PRO A 26 15.08 -1.50 -0.83
C PRO A 26 13.87 -0.95 -1.61
N TRP A 27 13.64 0.37 -1.53
CA TRP A 27 12.67 1.03 -2.41
C TRP A 27 13.38 1.58 -3.64
N SER A 28 13.24 0.87 -4.73
CA SER A 28 13.53 1.38 -6.07
C SER A 28 12.71 0.54 -7.03
N ILE A 29 11.82 1.17 -7.78
CA ILE A 29 11.24 0.52 -8.95
C ILE A 29 12.30 0.62 -10.05
N PRO A 30 13.04 -0.46 -10.38
CA PRO A 30 13.90 -0.45 -11.56
C PRO A 30 13.05 -0.18 -12.80
N TYR A 31 13.68 0.24 -13.90
CA TYR A 31 12.99 0.53 -15.16
C TYR A 31 11.85 -0.45 -15.43
N LEU A 32 10.68 0.11 -15.79
CA LEU A 32 9.50 -0.67 -16.14
C LEU A 32 9.89 -1.76 -17.16
N GLY A 33 9.46 -3.00 -16.90
CA GLY A 33 9.92 -4.19 -17.63
C GLY A 33 10.94 -5.04 -16.86
N SER A 34 11.39 -4.59 -15.68
CA SER A 34 12.26 -5.38 -14.79
C SER A 34 11.53 -5.76 -13.50
N ASN A 35 11.47 -7.05 -13.20
CA ASN A 35 10.93 -7.56 -11.94
C ASN A 35 11.91 -7.29 -10.78
N THR A 36 11.39 -7.09 -9.58
CA THR A 36 12.20 -6.84 -8.38
C THR A 36 11.57 -7.46 -7.13
N SER A 37 12.27 -7.38 -6.01
CA SER A 37 11.76 -7.73 -4.69
C SER A 37 12.04 -6.63 -3.68
N THR A 38 11.19 -6.54 -2.67
CA THR A 38 11.33 -5.63 -1.53
C THR A 38 10.85 -6.30 -0.25
N SER A 39 11.15 -5.70 0.89
CA SER A 39 10.75 -6.19 2.20
C SER A 39 10.16 -5.08 3.06
N MET A 40 9.23 -5.43 3.94
CA MET A 40 8.64 -4.51 4.91
C MET A 40 8.39 -5.20 6.25
N SER A 41 8.22 -4.40 7.29
CA SER A 41 7.79 -4.87 8.61
C SER A 41 6.53 -4.13 9.02
N VAL A 42 5.57 -4.86 9.58
CA VAL A 42 4.25 -4.33 9.93
C VAL A 42 3.80 -4.85 11.28
N SER A 43 3.00 -4.05 11.98
CA SER A 43 2.31 -4.50 13.18
C SER A 43 1.13 -5.40 12.82
N SER A 44 0.94 -6.46 13.61
CA SER A 44 -0.16 -7.40 13.41
C SER A 44 -1.53 -6.72 13.37
N GLY A 45 -2.27 -6.93 12.29
CA GLY A 45 -3.63 -6.41 12.08
C GLY A 45 -3.70 -4.94 11.67
N GLU A 46 -2.58 -4.22 11.64
CA GLU A 46 -2.53 -2.84 11.16
C GLU A 46 -2.51 -2.81 9.64
N VAL A 47 -3.15 -1.78 9.08
CA VAL A 47 -3.15 -1.57 7.63
C VAL A 47 -1.93 -0.74 7.24
N CYS A 48 -1.23 -1.26 6.27
CA CYS A 48 0.03 -0.80 5.74
C CYS A 48 -0.14 -0.39 4.28
N GLN A 49 0.33 0.79 3.91
CA GLN A 49 0.26 1.33 2.57
C GLN A 49 1.65 1.35 1.93
N ILE A 50 1.73 0.96 0.66
CA ILE A 50 2.90 1.07 -0.20
C ILE A 50 2.54 2.01 -1.35
N ASP A 51 3.20 3.17 -1.41
CA ASP A 51 3.08 4.10 -2.53
C ASP A 51 3.99 3.67 -3.68
N THR A 52 3.39 3.12 -4.74
CA THR A 52 4.10 2.64 -5.95
C THR A 52 4.56 3.77 -6.88
N GLY A 53 4.15 5.01 -6.64
CA GLY A 53 4.63 6.20 -7.36
C GLY A 53 5.79 6.91 -6.67
N ALA A 54 6.06 6.60 -5.40
CA ALA A 54 7.11 7.27 -4.64
C ALA A 54 8.50 7.09 -5.27
N GLY A 55 9.26 8.18 -5.45
CA GLY A 55 10.70 8.11 -5.69
C GLY A 55 11.17 7.92 -7.15
N GLY A 56 10.33 8.13 -8.17
CA GLY A 56 10.75 8.02 -9.57
C GLY A 56 10.05 8.96 -10.54
N THR A 57 10.50 8.95 -11.80
CA THR A 57 9.87 9.67 -12.93
C THR A 57 8.86 8.81 -13.70
N ASN A 58 8.54 7.62 -13.19
CA ASN A 58 7.59 6.71 -13.83
C ASN A 58 6.16 7.19 -13.54
N ILE A 59 5.29 7.11 -14.55
CA ILE A 59 3.86 7.30 -14.44
C ILE A 59 3.23 5.90 -14.36
N ILE A 60 2.72 5.53 -13.19
CA ILE A 60 2.01 4.27 -12.99
C ILE A 60 0.56 4.45 -13.42
N THR A 61 0.06 3.56 -14.28
CA THR A 61 -1.29 3.59 -14.83
C THR A 61 -2.16 2.44 -14.33
N SER A 62 -1.56 1.39 -13.78
CA SER A 62 -2.29 0.26 -13.20
C SER A 62 -1.42 -0.48 -12.19
N VAL A 63 -2.05 -0.93 -11.11
CA VAL A 63 -1.47 -1.83 -10.11
C VAL A 63 -2.43 -2.99 -9.90
N VAL A 64 -1.92 -4.22 -9.96
CA VAL A 64 -2.72 -5.44 -9.79
C VAL A 64 -2.02 -6.38 -8.82
N ILE A 65 -2.77 -6.94 -7.87
CA ILE A 65 -2.26 -8.01 -7.02
C ILE A 65 -2.19 -9.30 -7.86
N SER A 66 -0.97 -9.77 -8.12
CA SER A 66 -0.71 -10.91 -9.00
C SER A 66 -0.53 -12.22 -8.24
N ALA A 67 -0.14 -12.15 -6.97
CA ALA A 67 -0.17 -13.29 -6.03
C ALA A 67 -0.63 -12.79 -4.66
N PRO A 68 -1.74 -13.33 -4.10
CA PRO A 68 -2.26 -12.88 -2.81
C PRO A 68 -1.37 -13.34 -1.65
N ALA A 69 -1.48 -12.63 -0.53
CA ALA A 69 -0.89 -13.02 0.75
C ALA A 69 -1.57 -14.26 1.34
N THR A 70 -0.84 -15.02 2.16
CA THR A 70 -1.39 -16.22 2.85
C THR A 70 -1.91 -15.87 4.25
N ASN A 71 -1.18 -15.02 4.98
CA ASN A 71 -1.49 -14.66 6.37
C ASN A 71 -2.02 -13.22 6.50
N GLY A 72 -2.48 -12.65 5.39
CA GLY A 72 -2.99 -11.30 5.28
C GLY A 72 -3.78 -11.10 4.01
N SER A 73 -4.13 -9.85 3.73
CA SER A 73 -4.80 -9.44 2.50
C SER A 73 -4.01 -8.28 1.87
N ALA A 74 -3.74 -8.41 0.57
CA ALA A 74 -3.21 -7.33 -0.24
C ALA A 74 -4.30 -6.83 -1.20
N SER A 75 -4.44 -5.52 -1.31
CA SER A 75 -5.42 -4.86 -2.18
C SER A 75 -4.83 -3.58 -2.79
N THR A 76 -5.53 -3.00 -3.75
CA THR A 76 -5.10 -1.77 -4.45
C THR A 76 -6.27 -0.80 -4.54
N ASN A 77 -6.00 0.50 -4.50
CA ASN A 77 -7.01 1.54 -4.73
C ASN A 77 -7.15 1.91 -6.23
N GLY A 78 -6.35 1.30 -7.12
CA GLY A 78 -6.54 1.36 -8.56
C GLY A 78 -5.41 1.96 -9.40
N ALA A 79 -4.44 2.69 -8.85
CA ALA A 79 -3.39 3.26 -9.71
C ALA A 79 -2.01 3.41 -9.07
N ASP A 80 -1.91 3.71 -7.78
CA ASP A 80 -0.64 4.10 -7.16
C ASP A 80 -0.41 3.51 -5.77
N VAL A 81 -1.45 2.99 -5.12
CA VAL A 81 -1.34 2.47 -3.76
C VAL A 81 -1.65 0.99 -3.69
N VAL A 82 -0.77 0.26 -3.01
CA VAL A 82 -1.02 -1.10 -2.51
C VAL A 82 -1.24 -1.05 -1.01
N MET A 83 -2.28 -1.73 -0.53
CA MET A 83 -2.57 -1.87 0.89
C MET A 83 -2.38 -3.31 1.31
N TYR A 84 -1.68 -3.54 2.42
CA TYR A 84 -1.54 -4.84 3.07
C TYR A 84 -2.08 -4.77 4.50
N GLN A 85 -2.77 -5.82 4.93
CA GLN A 85 -3.16 -6.01 6.32
C GLN A 85 -3.01 -7.48 6.69
N SER A 86 -2.24 -7.79 7.73
CA SER A 86 -2.16 -9.18 8.22
C SER A 86 -3.46 -9.58 8.91
N GLN A 87 -3.68 -10.88 9.08
CA GLN A 87 -4.71 -11.36 10.00
C GLN A 87 -4.38 -10.86 11.42
N PRO A 88 -5.35 -10.34 12.18
CA PRO A 88 -5.12 -9.88 13.54
C PRO A 88 -4.57 -11.00 14.44
N GLY A 89 -3.50 -10.70 15.18
CA GLY A 89 -2.83 -11.65 16.06
C GLY A 89 -1.84 -12.60 15.37
N TYR A 90 -1.71 -12.52 14.04
CA TYR A 90 -0.65 -13.23 13.31
C TYR A 90 0.72 -12.56 13.56
N THR A 91 1.74 -13.37 13.79
CA THR A 91 3.15 -12.96 13.87
C THR A 91 3.96 -13.96 13.05
N GLY A 92 4.84 -13.47 12.19
CA GLY A 92 5.63 -14.32 11.31
C GLY A 92 5.76 -13.79 9.88
N PRO A 93 6.36 -14.59 8.99
CA PRO A 93 6.59 -14.21 7.62
C PRO A 93 5.33 -14.34 6.75
N ASP A 94 5.07 -13.33 5.93
CA ASP A 94 4.07 -13.37 4.87
C ASP A 94 4.68 -12.87 3.57
N ASN A 95 4.03 -13.13 2.45
CA ASN A 95 4.51 -12.66 1.15
C ASN A 95 3.36 -12.48 0.18
N PHE A 96 3.48 -11.50 -0.69
CA PHE A 96 2.56 -11.30 -1.81
C PHE A 96 3.31 -10.69 -2.99
N THR A 97 2.71 -10.70 -4.16
CA THR A 97 3.27 -10.07 -5.36
C THR A 97 2.25 -9.14 -5.98
N PHE A 98 2.69 -7.96 -6.40
CA PHE A 98 1.89 -7.07 -7.23
C PHE A 98 2.63 -6.71 -8.51
N THR A 99 1.88 -6.42 -9.56
CA THR A 99 2.41 -5.97 -10.84
C THR A 99 1.98 -4.53 -11.06
N ILE A 100 2.95 -3.68 -11.37
CA ILE A 100 2.71 -2.30 -11.81
C ILE A 100 2.83 -2.24 -13.33
N THR A 101 2.04 -1.39 -13.95
CA THR A 101 2.13 -1.04 -15.38
C THR A 101 2.17 0.47 -15.52
N GLY A 102 2.99 0.98 -16.43
CA GLY A 102 3.14 2.41 -16.60
C GLY A 102 4.01 2.81 -17.77
N SER A 103 4.52 4.04 -17.69
CA SER A 103 5.52 4.58 -18.62
C SER A 103 6.59 5.38 -17.88
N GLY A 104 7.80 5.43 -18.42
CA GLY A 104 8.91 6.19 -17.84
C GLY A 104 9.99 6.51 -18.88
N PRO A 105 11.15 7.02 -18.46
CA PRO A 105 12.25 7.40 -19.36
C PRO A 105 12.75 6.25 -20.26
N GLY A 106 12.60 5.00 -19.79
CA GLY A 106 12.96 3.79 -20.55
C GLY A 106 11.85 3.25 -21.46
N GLY A 107 10.69 3.91 -21.54
CA GLY A 107 9.51 3.44 -22.28
C GLY A 107 8.37 2.96 -21.37
N SER A 108 7.37 2.33 -21.98
CA SER A 108 6.24 1.70 -21.28
C SER A 108 6.50 0.23 -20.99
N GLY A 109 5.99 -0.26 -19.86
CA GLY A 109 6.12 -1.67 -19.51
C GLY A 109 5.42 -2.03 -18.22
N SER A 110 5.56 -3.29 -17.84
CA SER A 110 5.06 -3.85 -16.59
C SER A 110 6.18 -4.50 -15.80
N SER A 111 6.12 -4.40 -14.48
CA SER A 111 7.10 -4.99 -13.57
C SER A 111 6.36 -5.71 -12.44
N SER A 112 6.77 -6.94 -12.12
CA SER A 112 6.29 -7.67 -10.95
C SER A 112 7.22 -7.45 -9.75
N ILE A 113 6.61 -7.14 -8.61
CA ILE A 113 7.30 -6.83 -7.35
C ILE A 113 6.88 -7.86 -6.31
N ALA A 114 7.83 -8.68 -5.89
CA ALA A 114 7.65 -9.63 -4.79
C ALA A 114 7.91 -8.92 -3.45
N VAL A 115 6.92 -8.93 -2.56
CA VAL A 115 7.00 -8.29 -1.24
C VAL A 115 7.14 -9.35 -0.18
N SER A 116 8.22 -9.29 0.59
CA SER A 116 8.40 -10.09 1.81
C SER A 116 7.97 -9.28 3.02
N VAL A 117 7.07 -9.81 3.83
CA VAL A 117 6.49 -9.12 4.99
C VAL A 117 6.93 -9.83 6.26
N THR A 118 7.46 -9.06 7.21
CA THR A 118 7.67 -9.52 8.58
C THR A 118 6.58 -8.91 9.46
N VAL A 119 5.65 -9.75 9.93
CA VAL A 119 4.57 -9.32 10.83
C VAL A 119 5.03 -9.50 12.27
N GLN A 120 4.93 -8.43 13.07
CA GLN A 120 5.34 -8.38 14.47
C GLN A 120 4.25 -7.85 15.39
#